data_AF-A0A967LIS9-F1
#
_entry.id   AF-A0A967LIS9-F1
#
_cell.length_a   1.000
_cell.length_b   1.000
_cell.length_c   1.000
_cell.angle_alpha   90.00
_cell.angle_beta   90.00
_cell.angle_gamma   90.00
#
_symmetry.space_group_name_H-M   'P 1'
#
loop_
_entity.id
_entity.type
_entity.pdbx_description
1 polymer ?
#
loop_
_entity_poly.entity_id
_entity_poly.type
_entity_poly.pdbx_seq_one_letter_code
_entity_poly.pdbx_strand_id
1 'polypeptide(L)'
;EGAGVVVLEVSSHALAQSRVDGVEFDVAAFTNVSRDHLDYHADFEEYRATKARLSDRVKDDGVLVVNLDEPAWSILPDRHTRLGYGRVSEADYRAENVESTARGSRWTLVTPEGCGEVELPLPGDFNVDNALAAAATASTLEIPLERLVTGLSQAPPVPGRLEVLLD
;
A
#
# COMPACT_ATOMS: atom_id res chain seq x y z
N GLU A 1 8.36 -11.99 25.12
CA GLU A 1 8.72 -11.71 23.72
C GLU A 1 8.07 -10.40 23.31
N GLY A 2 8.74 -9.58 22.51
CA GLY A 2 8.21 -8.30 22.02
C GLY A 2 7.95 -8.39 20.51
N ALA A 3 7.01 -7.59 20.00
CA ALA A 3 6.80 -7.47 18.57
C ALA A 3 7.96 -6.68 17.94
N GLY A 4 8.60 -7.25 16.91
CA GLY A 4 9.65 -6.58 16.14
C GLY A 4 9.11 -5.64 15.05
N VAL A 5 7.85 -5.81 14.65
CA VAL A 5 7.16 -5.01 13.62
C VAL A 5 5.71 -4.80 14.04
N VAL A 6 5.17 -3.61 13.78
CA VAL A 6 3.75 -3.27 13.96
C VAL A 6 3.23 -2.67 12.65
N VAL A 7 2.12 -3.19 12.15
CA VAL A 7 1.40 -2.63 11.00
C VAL A 7 0.12 -1.99 11.52
N LEU A 8 -0.11 -0.71 11.20
CA LEU A 8 -1.25 0.06 11.68
C LEU A 8 -2.00 0.69 10.50
N GLU A 9 -3.31 0.44 10.41
CA GLU A 9 -4.19 1.17 9.49
C GLU A 9 -4.50 2.55 10.08
N VAL A 10 -4.25 3.61 9.29
CA VAL A 10 -4.50 4.99 9.71
C VAL A 10 -5.60 5.60 8.84
N SER A 11 -6.80 5.73 9.41
CA SER A 11 -7.93 6.36 8.72
C SER A 11 -7.80 7.89 8.67
N SER A 12 -8.47 8.54 7.71
CA SER A 12 -8.53 10.00 7.65
C SER A 12 -9.11 10.62 8.92
N HIS A 13 -10.07 9.93 9.55
CA HIS A 13 -10.66 10.33 10.83
C HIS A 13 -9.63 10.27 11.96
N ALA A 14 -8.79 9.23 11.99
CA ALA A 14 -7.74 9.11 13.00
C ALA A 14 -6.72 10.26 12.89
N LEU A 15 -6.36 10.66 11.67
CA LEU A 15 -5.49 11.82 11.41
C LEU A 15 -6.17 13.14 11.77
N ALA A 16 -7.43 13.34 11.38
CA ALA A 16 -8.18 14.54 11.71
C ALA A 16 -8.36 14.74 13.22
N GLN A 17 -8.43 13.63 13.97
CA GLN A 17 -8.60 13.63 15.43
C GLN A 17 -7.28 13.48 16.18
N SER A 18 -6.12 13.58 15.51
CA SER A 18 -4.80 13.49 16.14
C SER A 18 -4.56 12.18 16.93
N ARG A 19 -5.25 11.08 16.58
CA ARG A 19 -5.16 9.81 17.33
C ARG A 19 -3.80 9.13 17.24
N VAL A 20 -3.01 9.49 16.24
CA VAL A 20 -1.69 8.90 15.96
C VAL A 20 -0.54 9.90 16.19
N ASP A 21 -0.79 11.05 16.83
CA ASP A 21 0.24 12.09 17.02
C ASP A 21 1.39 11.66 17.93
N GLY A 22 1.20 10.64 18.77
CA GLY A 22 2.25 10.05 19.59
C GLY A 22 2.99 8.87 18.93
N VAL A 23 2.75 8.61 17.65
CA VAL A 23 3.35 7.48 16.91
C VAL A 23 4.26 8.02 15.82
N GLU A 24 5.51 7.55 15.81
CA GLU A 24 6.45 7.77 14.71
C GLU A 24 6.52 6.52 13.83
N PHE A 25 6.39 6.69 12.53
CA PHE A 25 6.39 5.60 11.55
C PHE A 25 7.74 5.53 10.83
N ASP A 26 8.30 4.33 10.73
CA ASP A 26 9.45 4.05 9.85
C ASP A 26 9.05 4.11 8.37
N VAL A 27 7.83 3.69 8.06
CA VAL A 27 7.29 3.63 6.70
C VAL A 27 5.81 4.02 6.70
N ALA A 28 5.40 4.82 5.71
CA ALA A 28 3.99 5.09 5.44
C ALA A 28 3.64 4.75 3.99
N ALA A 29 2.62 3.91 3.81
CA ALA A 29 2.10 3.55 2.49
C ALA A 29 0.86 4.39 2.12
N PHE A 30 0.92 5.03 0.95
CA PHE A 30 -0.13 5.85 0.38
C PHE A 30 -0.74 5.12 -0.83
N THR A 31 -1.96 4.65 -0.65
CA THR A 31 -2.63 3.77 -1.63
C THR A 31 -3.43 4.54 -2.67
N ASN A 32 -4.70 4.82 -2.41
CA ASN A 32 -5.56 5.59 -3.31
C ASN A 32 -6.37 6.63 -2.53
N VAL A 33 -6.92 7.61 -3.24
CA VAL A 33 -7.88 8.58 -2.68
C VAL A 33 -9.14 8.57 -3.53
N SER A 34 -10.09 7.71 -3.17
CA SER A 34 -11.43 7.76 -3.73
C SER A 34 -12.32 8.73 -2.95
N ARG A 35 -13.45 9.16 -3.54
CA ARG A 35 -14.49 9.95 -2.86
C ARG A 35 -15.24 9.07 -1.86
N ASP A 36 -14.58 8.73 -0.77
CA ASP A 36 -15.17 8.07 0.40
C ASP A 36 -15.12 9.05 1.58
N HIS A 37 -16.11 9.01 2.46
CA HIS A 37 -16.20 9.85 3.66
C HIS A 37 -16.25 11.38 3.44
N LEU A 38 -16.82 11.86 2.33
CA LEU A 38 -17.07 13.30 2.14
C LEU A 38 -18.04 13.89 3.18
N ASP A 39 -18.76 13.06 3.93
CA ASP A 39 -19.63 13.54 5.01
C ASP A 39 -18.85 14.13 6.21
N TYR A 40 -17.56 13.81 6.33
CA TYR A 40 -16.68 14.25 7.44
C TYR A 40 -15.71 15.37 7.05
N HIS A 41 -15.41 15.52 5.76
CA HIS A 41 -14.47 16.52 5.23
C HIS A 41 -15.25 17.54 4.39
N ALA A 42 -14.90 18.82 4.46
CA ALA A 42 -15.64 19.86 3.74
C ALA A 42 -15.61 19.64 2.22
N ASP A 43 -14.48 19.14 1.72
CA ASP A 43 -14.31 18.76 0.32
C ASP A 43 -13.21 17.70 0.13
N PHE A 44 -13.02 17.29 -1.12
CA PHE A 44 -12.02 16.29 -1.49
C PHE A 44 -10.58 16.78 -1.28
N GLU A 45 -10.32 18.09 -1.38
CA GLU A 45 -9.00 18.67 -1.18
C GLU A 45 -8.60 18.59 0.29
N GLU A 46 -9.52 18.93 1.21
CA GLU A 46 -9.32 18.76 2.65
C GLU A 46 -9.14 17.29 3.03
N TYR A 47 -9.95 16.39 2.47
CA TYR A 47 -9.83 14.95 2.71
C TYR A 47 -8.45 14.41 2.33
N ARG A 48 -8.00 14.78 1.12
CA ARG A 48 -6.69 14.42 0.58
C ARG A 48 -5.56 15.01 1.44
N ALA A 49 -5.64 16.30 1.77
CA ALA A 49 -4.66 16.97 2.62
C ALA A 49 -4.59 16.33 4.00
N THR A 50 -5.73 15.92 4.56
CA THR A 50 -5.78 15.23 5.86
C THR A 50 -5.06 13.88 5.81
N LYS A 51 -5.27 13.08 4.76
CA LYS A 51 -4.52 11.82 4.58
C LYS A 51 -3.02 12.06 4.41
N ALA A 52 -2.64 13.11 3.68
CA ALA A 52 -1.23 13.46 3.48
C ALA A 52 -0.49 13.81 4.77
N ARG A 53 -1.18 14.25 5.84
CA ARG A 53 -0.59 14.47 7.17
C ARG A 53 0.05 13.23 7.79
N LEU A 54 -0.26 12.03 7.31
CA LEU A 54 0.47 10.82 7.71
C LEU A 54 1.98 10.96 7.43
N SER A 55 2.36 11.66 6.36
CA SER A 55 3.78 11.93 6.04
C SER A 55 4.48 12.80 7.09
N ASP A 56 3.75 13.59 7.87
CA ASP A 56 4.30 14.38 8.98
C ASP A 56 4.54 13.54 10.24
N ARG A 57 4.15 12.26 10.24
CA ARG A 57 4.41 11.29 11.32
C ARG A 57 5.49 10.28 10.93
N VAL A 58 6.02 10.36 9.71
CA VAL A 58 7.14 9.52 9.27
C VAL A 58 8.44 10.14 9.76
N LYS A 59 9.35 9.31 10.25
CA LYS A 59 10.68 9.75 10.70
C LYS A 59 11.41 10.50 9.57
N ASP A 60 12.35 11.36 9.94
CA ASP A 60 13.13 12.13 8.97
C ASP A 60 13.88 11.22 7.97
N ASP A 61 14.37 10.07 8.43
CA ASP A 61 15.02 9.02 7.63
C ASP A 61 14.06 7.91 7.18
N GLY A 62 12.75 8.07 7.43
CA GLY A 62 11.71 7.11 7.05
C GLY A 62 11.35 7.15 5.56
N VAL A 63 10.53 6.19 5.17
CA VAL A 63 10.19 5.93 3.75
C VAL A 63 8.71 6.19 3.48
N LEU A 64 8.41 6.84 2.35
CA LEU A 64 7.06 6.90 1.79
C LEU A 64 6.93 5.88 0.65
N VAL A 65 6.01 4.94 0.80
CA VAL A 65 5.62 4.01 -0.27
C VAL A 65 4.39 4.61 -0.96
N VAL A 66 4.50 4.94 -2.25
CA VAL A 66 3.51 5.79 -2.92
C VAL A 66 3.00 5.14 -4.19
N ASN A 67 1.68 5.05 -4.32
CA ASN A 67 1.05 4.68 -5.58
C ASN A 67 1.24 5.80 -6.61
N LEU A 68 2.04 5.54 -7.65
CA LEU A 68 2.30 6.51 -8.71
C LEU A 68 1.16 6.60 -9.72
N ASP A 69 0.25 5.63 -9.75
CA ASP A 69 -0.98 5.68 -10.55
C ASP A 69 -2.06 6.58 -9.92
N GLU A 70 -1.81 7.14 -8.72
CA GLU A 70 -2.71 8.06 -8.03
C GLU A 70 -2.15 9.50 -8.04
N PRO A 71 -2.60 10.37 -8.96
CA PRO A 71 -2.16 11.76 -9.04
C PRO A 71 -2.42 12.57 -7.77
N ALA A 72 -3.37 12.14 -6.92
CA ALA A 72 -3.62 12.75 -5.64
C ALA A 72 -2.40 12.67 -4.68
N TRP A 73 -1.36 11.87 -4.94
CA TRP A 73 -0.18 11.88 -4.08
C TRP A 73 0.92 12.88 -4.49
N SER A 74 0.65 13.72 -5.48
CA SER A 74 1.54 14.83 -5.88
C SER A 74 1.77 15.89 -4.80
N ILE A 75 0.96 15.94 -3.74
CA ILE A 75 1.14 16.87 -2.61
C ILE A 75 2.09 16.34 -1.53
N LEU A 76 2.47 15.07 -1.58
CA LEU A 76 3.35 14.50 -0.56
C LEU A 76 4.73 15.17 -0.62
N PRO A 77 5.36 15.48 0.53
CA PRO A 77 6.63 16.21 0.56
C PRO A 77 7.77 15.43 -0.09
N ASP A 78 8.78 16.16 -0.57
CA ASP A 78 9.98 15.61 -1.24
C ASP A 78 11.18 15.40 -0.28
N ARG A 79 10.93 15.42 1.04
CA ARG A 79 11.98 15.33 2.07
C ARG A 79 12.32 13.90 2.50
N HIS A 80 11.48 12.92 2.15
CA HIS A 80 11.65 11.52 2.55
C HIS A 80 12.10 10.69 1.35
N THR A 81 12.79 9.58 1.62
CA THR A 81 13.00 8.55 0.59
C THR A 81 11.64 8.05 0.11
N ARG A 82 11.49 7.90 -1.21
CA ARG A 82 10.24 7.46 -1.84
C ARG A 82 10.45 6.18 -2.61
N LEU A 83 9.58 5.20 -2.37
CA LEU A 83 9.44 4.00 -3.18
C LEU A 83 8.12 4.08 -3.94
N GLY A 84 8.19 4.15 -5.26
CA GLY A 84 7.03 4.18 -6.13
C GLY A 84 6.51 2.78 -6.43
N TYR A 85 5.20 2.63 -6.47
CA TYR A 85 4.58 1.43 -7.04
C TYR A 85 3.45 1.79 -8.00
N GLY A 86 3.16 0.91 -8.96
CA GLY A 86 2.08 1.13 -9.93
C GLY A 86 1.99 0.02 -10.98
N ARG A 87 0.85 -0.06 -11.66
CA ARG A 87 0.60 -0.94 -12.80
C ARG A 87 0.74 -0.23 -14.14
N VAL A 88 0.51 1.09 -14.17
CA VAL A 88 0.55 1.89 -15.41
C VAL A 88 1.79 2.76 -15.47
N SER A 89 2.14 3.39 -14.35
CA SER A 89 3.27 4.31 -14.25
C SER A 89 4.59 3.57 -14.13
N GLU A 90 5.65 4.19 -14.64
CA GLU A 90 7.02 3.78 -14.33
C GLU A 90 7.27 3.94 -12.83
N ALA A 91 7.54 2.82 -12.16
CA ALA A 91 7.65 2.73 -10.72
C ALA A 91 8.69 1.66 -10.32
N ASP A 92 9.21 1.76 -9.09
CA ASP A 92 10.17 0.80 -8.53
C ASP A 92 9.55 -0.59 -8.38
N TYR A 93 8.28 -0.65 -7.97
CA TYR A 93 7.51 -1.89 -7.81
C TYR A 93 6.34 -1.93 -8.79
N ARG A 94 6.36 -2.90 -9.71
CA ARG A 94 5.33 -3.04 -10.74
C ARG A 94 4.77 -4.44 -10.85
N ALA A 95 3.56 -4.53 -11.38
CA ALA A 95 2.97 -5.79 -11.83
C ALA A 95 2.96 -5.83 -13.35
N GLU A 96 3.60 -6.84 -13.94
CA GLU A 96 3.58 -7.11 -15.37
C GLU A 96 2.80 -8.39 -15.69
N ASN A 97 2.28 -8.48 -16.92
CA ASN A 97 1.57 -9.66 -17.42
C ASN A 97 0.43 -10.10 -16.50
N VAL A 98 -0.40 -9.14 -16.06
CA VAL A 98 -1.48 -9.42 -15.12
C VAL A 98 -2.60 -10.22 -15.78
N GLU A 99 -2.82 -11.42 -15.25
CA GLU A 99 -3.92 -12.32 -15.60
C GLU A 99 -4.85 -12.47 -14.39
N SER A 100 -6.02 -11.83 -14.47
CA SER A 100 -7.02 -11.87 -13.40
C SER A 100 -8.03 -12.99 -13.61
N THR A 101 -8.44 -13.62 -12.51
CA THR A 101 -9.49 -14.65 -12.45
C THR A 101 -10.47 -14.32 -11.33
N ALA A 102 -11.60 -15.03 -11.27
CA ALA A 102 -12.55 -14.91 -10.16
C ALA A 102 -11.98 -15.35 -8.79
N ARG A 103 -10.83 -16.04 -8.77
CA ARG A 103 -10.21 -16.57 -7.54
C ARG A 103 -8.96 -15.80 -7.10
N GLY A 104 -8.51 -14.84 -7.89
CA GLY A 104 -7.21 -14.21 -7.68
C GLY A 104 -6.58 -13.76 -8.99
N SER A 105 -5.28 -13.55 -8.99
CA SER A 105 -4.52 -13.10 -10.17
C SER A 105 -3.14 -13.74 -10.22
N ARG A 106 -2.61 -13.92 -11.43
CA ARG A 106 -1.19 -14.27 -11.66
C ARG A 106 -0.50 -13.14 -12.42
N TRP A 107 0.71 -12.78 -12.00
CA TRP A 107 1.47 -11.67 -12.58
C TRP A 107 2.94 -11.75 -12.18
N THR A 108 3.80 -10.96 -12.83
CA THR A 108 5.22 -10.81 -12.47
C THR A 108 5.41 -9.58 -11.61
N LEU A 109 5.89 -9.75 -10.37
CA LEU A 109 6.35 -8.65 -9.52
C LEU A 109 7.74 -8.22 -10.01
N VAL A 110 7.86 -6.99 -10.48
CA VAL A 110 9.14 -6.35 -10.82
C VAL A 110 9.54 -5.43 -9.67
N THR A 111 10.79 -5.54 -9.23
CA THR A 111 11.39 -4.77 -8.13
C THR A 111 12.78 -4.27 -8.53
N PRO A 112 13.40 -3.35 -7.77
CA PRO A 112 14.79 -2.95 -8.01
C PRO A 112 15.81 -4.10 -7.93
N GLU A 113 15.48 -5.17 -7.20
CA GLU A 113 16.38 -6.31 -6.96
C GLU A 113 16.19 -7.46 -7.97
N GLY A 114 15.14 -7.40 -8.80
CA GLY A 114 14.79 -8.45 -9.75
C GLY A 114 13.28 -8.66 -9.87
N CYS A 115 12.89 -9.77 -10.49
CA CYS A 115 11.48 -10.10 -10.69
C CYS A 115 11.14 -11.55 -10.31
N GLY A 116 9.87 -11.78 -9.96
CA GLY A 116 9.34 -13.09 -9.59
C GLY A 116 7.85 -13.22 -9.87
N GLU A 117 7.39 -14.44 -10.14
CA GLU A 117 5.97 -14.70 -10.39
C GLU A 117 5.17 -14.73 -9.09
N VAL A 118 4.08 -13.98 -9.05
CA VAL A 118 3.12 -13.94 -7.94
C VAL A 118 1.81 -14.59 -8.40
N GLU A 119 1.34 -15.56 -7.63
CA GLU A 119 -0.05 -16.03 -7.67
C GLU A 119 -0.77 -15.48 -6.45
N LEU A 120 -1.55 -14.41 -6.60
CA LEU A 120 -2.24 -13.75 -5.51
C LEU A 120 -3.66 -14.35 -5.35
N PRO A 121 -3.99 -15.03 -4.22
CA PRO A 121 -5.28 -15.68 -4.01
C PRO A 121 -6.38 -14.70 -3.53
N LEU A 122 -6.30 -13.43 -3.96
CA LEU A 122 -7.26 -12.38 -3.60
C LEU A 122 -7.90 -11.82 -4.87
N PRO A 123 -9.23 -11.94 -5.05
CA PRO A 123 -9.89 -11.50 -6.27
C PRO A 123 -9.92 -9.97 -6.40
N GLY A 124 -9.96 -9.50 -7.65
CA GLY A 124 -10.10 -8.08 -7.99
C GLY A 124 -8.76 -7.38 -8.24
N ASP A 125 -8.71 -6.60 -9.33
CA ASP A 125 -7.48 -5.95 -9.80
C ASP A 125 -6.87 -4.98 -8.78
N PHE A 126 -7.70 -4.36 -7.93
CA PHE A 126 -7.24 -3.49 -6.84
C PHE A 126 -6.39 -4.24 -5.80
N ASN A 127 -6.54 -5.57 -5.68
CA ASN A 127 -5.69 -6.37 -4.80
C ASN A 127 -4.28 -6.55 -5.37
N VAL A 128 -4.08 -6.41 -6.69
CA VAL A 128 -2.73 -6.30 -7.27
C VAL A 128 -2.07 -5.01 -6.79
N ASP A 129 -2.79 -3.88 -6.81
CA ASP A 129 -2.27 -2.59 -6.29
C ASP A 129 -1.94 -2.67 -4.79
N ASN A 130 -2.81 -3.32 -4.00
CA ASN A 130 -2.56 -3.54 -2.57
C ASN A 130 -1.34 -4.46 -2.34
N ALA A 131 -1.17 -5.49 -3.16
CA ALA A 131 -0.04 -6.41 -3.08
C ALA A 131 1.28 -5.69 -3.42
N LEU A 132 1.29 -4.80 -4.42
CA LEU A 132 2.44 -3.96 -4.74
C LEU A 132 2.81 -3.03 -3.57
N ALA A 133 1.81 -2.38 -2.96
CA ALA A 133 2.02 -1.53 -1.79
C ALA A 133 2.62 -2.33 -0.62
N ALA A 134 2.12 -3.54 -0.38
CA ALA A 134 2.61 -4.43 0.66
C ALA A 134 4.05 -4.90 0.39
N ALA A 135 4.37 -5.29 -0.85
CA ALA A 135 5.72 -5.69 -1.25
C ALA A 135 6.73 -4.56 -1.09
N ALA A 136 6.39 -3.35 -1.57
CA ALA A 136 7.24 -2.16 -1.44
C ALA A 136 7.41 -1.71 0.02
N THR A 137 6.41 -1.93 0.87
CA THR A 137 6.53 -1.66 2.32
C THR A 137 7.43 -2.70 2.98
N ALA A 138 7.22 -3.98 2.69
CA ALA A 138 7.97 -5.09 3.29
C ALA A 138 9.45 -5.11 2.87
N SER A 139 9.78 -4.64 1.66
CA SER A 139 11.17 -4.56 1.19
C SER A 139 12.03 -3.60 2.00
N THR A 140 11.43 -2.59 2.65
CA THR A 140 12.16 -1.68 3.58
C THR A 140 12.74 -2.40 4.80
N LEU A 141 12.25 -3.61 5.09
CA LEU A 141 12.75 -4.49 6.14
C LEU A 141 13.80 -5.49 5.62
N GLU A 142 14.38 -5.23 4.45
CA GLU A 142 15.38 -6.08 3.79
C GLU A 142 14.87 -7.51 3.54
N ILE A 143 13.55 -7.66 3.34
CA ILE A 143 12.94 -8.95 3.03
C ILE A 143 13.25 -9.31 1.57
N PRO A 144 13.90 -10.45 1.30
CA PRO A 144 14.33 -10.80 -0.05
C PRO A 144 13.12 -11.11 -0.95
N LEU A 145 13.29 -10.90 -2.25
CA LEU A 145 12.24 -11.03 -3.27
C LEU A 145 11.46 -12.36 -3.17
N GLU A 146 12.15 -13.48 -2.96
CA GLU A 146 11.50 -14.80 -2.87
C GLU A 146 10.52 -14.88 -1.69
N ARG A 147 10.84 -14.18 -0.59
CA ARG A 147 9.98 -14.11 0.59
C ARG A 147 8.82 -13.16 0.39
N LEU A 148 9.00 -12.06 -0.35
CA LEU A 148 7.91 -11.18 -0.77
C LEU A 148 6.90 -11.94 -1.64
N VAL A 149 7.39 -12.61 -2.69
CA VAL A 149 6.58 -13.45 -3.58
C VAL A 149 5.83 -14.52 -2.80
N THR A 150 6.54 -15.29 -1.96
CA THR A 150 5.93 -16.34 -1.13
C THR A 150 4.86 -15.77 -0.20
N GLY A 151 5.13 -14.64 0.45
CA GLY A 151 4.20 -13.99 1.37
C GLY A 151 2.91 -13.54 0.68
N LEU A 152 3.02 -12.92 -0.50
CA LEU A 152 1.87 -12.52 -1.30
C LEU A 152 1.05 -13.74 -1.75
N SER A 153 1.70 -14.81 -2.18
CA SER A 153 1.00 -16.03 -2.62
C SER A 153 0.35 -16.83 -1.51
N GLN A 154 0.66 -16.52 -0.26
CA GLN A 154 0.05 -17.12 0.93
C GLN A 154 -0.92 -16.16 1.64
N ALA A 155 -1.26 -15.01 1.04
CA ALA A 155 -2.15 -14.03 1.63
C ALA A 155 -3.52 -14.67 1.94
N PRO A 156 -4.00 -14.62 3.19
CA PRO A 156 -5.29 -15.20 3.54
C PRO A 156 -6.43 -14.35 2.96
N PRO A 157 -7.60 -14.95 2.66
CA PRO A 157 -8.79 -14.18 2.34
C PRO A 157 -9.14 -13.26 3.51
N VAL A 158 -9.61 -12.05 3.18
CA VAL A 158 -10.04 -11.07 4.19
C VAL A 158 -11.57 -11.16 4.32
N PRO A 159 -12.11 -11.55 5.49
CA PRO A 159 -13.56 -11.70 5.68
C PRO A 159 -14.32 -10.45 5.23
N GLY A 160 -15.38 -10.66 4.45
CA GLY A 160 -16.21 -9.56 3.91
C GLY A 160 -15.58 -8.75 2.77
N ARG A 161 -14.36 -9.07 2.29
CA ARG A 161 -13.74 -8.43 1.11
C ARG A 161 -13.69 -9.39 -0.08
N LEU A 162 -14.74 -9.36 -0.91
CA LEU A 162 -14.89 -10.26 -2.07
C LEU A 162 -14.64 -11.72 -1.72
N GLU A 163 -15.20 -12.14 -0.58
CA GLU A 163 -15.08 -13.50 -0.09
C GLU A 163 -15.76 -14.46 -1.06
N VAL A 164 -14.97 -15.37 -1.64
CA VAL A 164 -15.50 -16.48 -2.43
C VAL A 164 -16.09 -17.47 -1.45
N LEU A 165 -17.41 -17.46 -1.31
CA LEU A 165 -18.14 -18.50 -0.60
C LEU A 165 -18.03 -19.77 -1.44
N LEU A 166 -17.13 -20.67 -1.02
CA LEU A 166 -17.07 -22.02 -1.55
C LEU A 166 -18.24 -22.79 -0.92
N ASP A 167 -19.22 -23.17 -1.73
CA ASP A 167 -20.26 -24.14 -1.35
C ASP A 167 -19.64 -25.52 -1.03
#